data_AF-A0A524JHL3-F1
#
_entry.id   AF-A0A524JHL3-F1
#
_cell.length_a   1.000
_cell.length_b   1.000
_cell.length_c   1.000
_cell.angle_alpha   90.00
_cell.angle_beta   90.00
_cell.angle_gamma   90.00
#
_symmetry.space_group_name_H-M   'P 1'
#
loop_
_entity.id
_entity.type
_entity.pdbx_description
1 polymer ?
#
loop_
_entity_poly.entity_id
_entity_poly.type
_entity_poly.pdbx_seq_one_letter_code
_entity_poly.pdbx_strand_id
1 'polypeptide(L)' 'MGSIAPKGWLKEQLERMASGMTGNLDNIYPEVVGPRNGWLGGDGDGWERGPYWIDGLLPLAYILNDEKLKAKL' A
#
# COMPACT_ATOMS: atom_id res chain seq x y z
N MET A 1 12.35 -16.30 18.94
CA MET A 1 11.41 -15.20 19.26
C MET A 1 11.16 -14.45 17.96
N GLY A 2 9.99 -14.32 17.37
CA GLY A 2 8.63 -14.79 17.64
C GLY A 2 7.79 -14.03 16.61
N SER A 3 7.60 -14.59 15.41
CA SER A 3 6.88 -13.91 14.33
C SER A 3 5.39 -13.89 14.66
N ILE A 4 4.90 -12.79 15.23
CA ILE A 4 3.47 -12.56 15.37
C ILE A 4 2.92 -12.35 13.96
N ALA A 5 1.99 -13.22 13.55
CA ALA A 5 1.32 -13.13 12.26
C ALA A 5 -0.20 -13.05 12.50
N PRO A 6 -0.94 -12.25 11.70
CA PRO A 6 -2.39 -12.15 11.83
C PRO A 6 -3.04 -13.50 11.49
N LYS A 7 -4.14 -13.82 12.18
CA LYS A 7 -4.92 -15.04 11.97
C LYS A 7 -6.41 -14.74 12.02
N GLY A 8 -7.21 -15.66 11.48
CA GLY A 8 -8.68 -15.57 11.49
C GLY A 8 -9.16 -14.25 10.89
N TRP A 9 -10.10 -13.60 11.59
CA TRP A 9 -10.74 -12.37 11.12
C TRP A 9 -9.76 -11.24 10.80
N LEU A 10 -8.71 -11.03 11.61
CA LEU A 10 -7.74 -9.96 11.36
C LEU A 10 -6.97 -10.19 10.05
N LYS A 11 -6.57 -11.46 9.78
CA LYS A 11 -5.91 -11.80 8.52
C LYS A 11 -6.82 -11.51 7.33
N GLU A 12 -8.10 -11.87 7.44
CA GLU A 12 -9.09 -11.59 6.39
C GLU A 12 -9.25 -10.09 6.14
N GLN A 13 -9.31 -9.26 7.18
CA GLN A 13 -9.43 -7.81 7.00
C GLN A 13 -8.19 -7.23 6.29
N LEU A 14 -6.99 -7.66 6.68
CA LEU A 14 -5.75 -7.23 6.02
C LEU A 14 -5.71 -7.69 4.56
N GLU A 15 -6.11 -8.92 4.26
CA GLU A 15 -6.21 -9.43 2.89
C GLU A 15 -7.25 -8.67 2.05
N ARG A 16 -8.35 -8.22 2.66
CA ARG A 16 -9.35 -7.35 2.00
C ARG A 16 -8.80 -5.95 1.72
N MET A 17 -8.00 -5.39 2.63
CA MET A 17 -7.31 -4.11 2.37
C MET A 17 -6.30 -4.27 1.23
N ALA A 18 -5.53 -5.36 1.23
CA ALA A 18 -4.50 -5.66 0.24
C ALA A 18 -5.10 -5.89 -1.15
N SER A 19 -6.17 -6.67 -1.24
CA SER A 19 -6.88 -6.93 -2.49
C SER A 19 -7.80 -5.78 -2.92
N GLY A 20 -8.11 -4.85 -2.01
CA GLY A 20 -8.97 -3.70 -2.25
C GLY A 20 -8.22 -2.44 -2.66
N MET A 21 -8.72 -1.30 -2.21
CA MET A 21 -8.23 0.02 -2.63
C MET A 21 -6.77 0.25 -2.21
N THR A 22 -6.36 -0.17 -1.02
CA THR A 22 -4.99 0.07 -0.53
C THR A 22 -3.94 -0.58 -1.43
N GLY A 23 -4.12 -1.83 -1.87
CA GLY A 23 -3.13 -2.48 -2.75
C GLY A 23 -3.23 -2.08 -4.23
N ASN A 24 -4.25 -1.32 -4.63
CA ASN A 24 -4.53 -1.00 -6.03
C ASN A 24 -4.71 0.51 -6.30
N LEU A 25 -4.39 1.38 -5.35
CA LEU A 25 -4.64 2.82 -5.49
C LEU A 25 -3.81 3.44 -6.64
N ASP A 26 -2.63 2.89 -6.94
CA ASP A 26 -1.79 3.25 -8.10
C ASP A 26 -2.48 3.01 -9.44
N ASN A 27 -3.34 2.00 -9.51
CA ASN A 27 -4.14 1.72 -10.71
C ASN A 27 -5.44 2.52 -10.74
N ILE A 28 -6.08 2.70 -9.59
CA ILE A 28 -7.41 3.32 -9.47
C ILE A 28 -7.32 4.85 -9.48
N TYR A 29 -6.24 5.41 -8.93
CA TYR A 29 -6.03 6.86 -8.80
C TYR A 29 -4.58 7.27 -9.14
N PRO A 30 -4.13 7.03 -10.39
CA PRO A 30 -2.76 7.27 -10.81
C PRO A 30 -2.35 8.76 -10.79
N GLU A 31 -3.32 9.68 -10.84
CA GLU A 31 -3.05 11.13 -10.78
C GLU A 31 -2.43 11.56 -9.44
N VAL A 32 -2.70 10.80 -8.37
CA VAL A 32 -2.22 11.09 -7.02
C VAL A 32 -1.04 10.19 -6.65
N VAL A 33 -1.14 8.89 -6.91
CA VAL A 33 -0.14 7.91 -6.44
C VAL A 33 0.52 7.09 -7.53
N GLY A 34 0.31 7.47 -8.80
CA GLY A 34 0.97 6.85 -9.94
C GLY A 34 2.33 7.46 -10.29
N PRO A 35 2.85 7.22 -11.52
CA PRO A 35 4.20 7.61 -11.92
C PRO A 35 4.50 9.12 -11.88
N ARG A 36 3.45 9.96 -11.92
CA ARG A 36 3.58 11.43 -11.84
C ARG A 36 3.59 11.96 -10.41
N ASN A 37 3.45 11.12 -9.38
CA ASN A 37 3.42 11.56 -7.99
C ASN A 37 4.61 12.47 -7.65
N GLY A 38 4.34 13.63 -7.04
CA GLY A 38 5.34 14.64 -6.70
C GLY A 38 6.38 14.16 -5.68
N TRP A 39 6.04 13.20 -4.83
CA TRP A 39 6.99 12.56 -3.89
C TRP A 39 8.00 11.65 -4.57
N LEU A 40 7.71 11.20 -5.79
CA LEU A 40 8.66 10.46 -6.64
C LEU A 40 9.45 11.40 -7.58
N GLY A 41 9.33 12.73 -7.41
CA GLY A 41 9.94 13.72 -8.28
C GLY A 41 9.16 13.99 -9.58
N GLY A 42 7.92 13.51 -9.67
CA GLY A 42 7.00 13.85 -10.75
C GLY A 42 6.38 15.24 -10.60
N ASP A 43 5.51 15.59 -11.54
CA ASP A 43 4.83 16.89 -11.64
C ASP A 43 3.32 16.83 -11.29
N GLY A 44 2.87 15.71 -10.72
CA GLY A 44 1.52 15.46 -10.22
C GLY A 44 1.36 15.82 -8.74
N ASP A 45 0.45 15.11 -8.04
CA ASP A 45 0.15 15.45 -6.63
C ASP A 45 1.37 15.31 -5.72
N GLY A 46 1.76 16.41 -5.06
CA GLY A 46 2.85 16.46 -4.09
C GLY A 46 2.37 16.62 -2.64
N TRP A 47 1.07 16.48 -2.39
CA TRP A 47 0.50 16.64 -1.05
C TRP A 47 0.53 15.33 -0.26
N GLU A 48 -0.15 15.30 0.88
CA GLU A 48 -0.05 14.24 1.88
C GLU A 48 -0.62 12.88 1.46
N ARG A 49 -1.42 12.82 0.38
CA ARG A 49 -2.12 11.59 -0.04
C ARG A 49 -1.17 10.47 -0.45
N GLY A 50 -0.09 10.80 -1.15
CA GLY A 50 0.96 9.83 -1.52
C GLY A 50 1.60 9.16 -0.29
N PRO A 51 2.19 9.95 0.63
CA PRO A 51 2.74 9.42 1.87
C PRO A 51 1.74 8.65 2.72
N TYR A 52 0.50 9.12 2.86
CA TYR A 52 -0.53 8.41 3.63
C TYR A 52 -0.90 7.06 3.01
N TRP A 53 -0.89 6.95 1.68
CA TRP A 53 -1.08 5.67 1.02
C TRP A 53 0.06 4.70 1.30
N ILE A 54 1.31 5.17 1.21
CA ILE A 54 2.51 4.36 1.51
C ILE A 54 2.51 3.92 2.98
N ASP A 55 2.11 4.79 3.91
CA ASP A 55 2.01 4.45 5.34
C ASP A 55 1.02 3.30 5.62
N GLY A 56 0.01 3.11 4.77
CA GLY A 56 -0.87 1.95 4.82
C GLY A 56 -0.36 0.74 4.03
N LEU A 57 0.20 0.96 2.84
CA LEU A 57 0.66 -0.11 1.93
C LEU A 57 1.90 -0.84 2.45
N LEU A 58 2.88 -0.09 2.96
CA LEU A 58 4.14 -0.62 3.47
C LEU A 58 3.94 -1.66 4.59
N PRO A 59 3.29 -1.34 5.73
CA PRO A 59 3.09 -2.33 6.78
C PRO A 59 2.27 -3.51 6.29
N LEU A 60 1.28 -3.29 5.42
CA LEU A 60 0.45 -4.36 4.89
C LEU A 60 1.25 -5.38 4.07
N ALA A 61 2.17 -4.91 3.23
CA ALA A 61 3.06 -5.75 2.43
C ALA A 61 3.94 -6.69 3.30
N TYR A 62 4.47 -6.17 4.40
CA TYR A 62 5.33 -6.93 5.31
C TYR A 62 4.55 -7.80 6.31
N ILE A 63 3.41 -7.33 6.81
CA ILE A 63 2.56 -8.09 7.74
C ILE A 63 1.97 -9.34 7.04
N LEU A 64 1.55 -9.20 5.79
CA LEU A 64 1.03 -10.31 4.99
C LEU A 64 2.12 -11.10 4.27
N ASN A 65 3.37 -10.61 4.29
CA ASN A 65 4.47 -11.14 3.50
C ASN A 65 4.11 -11.28 2.00
N ASP A 66 3.47 -10.25 1.44
CA ASP A 66 2.97 -10.22 0.08
C ASP A 66 4.02 -9.63 -0.88
N GLU A 67 4.64 -10.47 -1.69
CA GLU A 67 5.68 -10.06 -2.64
C GLU A 67 5.17 -9.09 -3.73
N LYS A 68 3.88 -9.14 -4.10
CA LYS A 68 3.32 -8.22 -5.08
C LYS A 68 3.18 -6.82 -4.51
N LEU A 69 2.76 -6.72 -3.24
CA LEU A 69 2.71 -5.43 -2.56
C LEU A 69 4.11 -4.88 -2.30
N LYS A 70 5.08 -5.73 -1.92
CA LYS A 70 6.47 -5.30 -1.74
C LYS A 70 7.08 -4.75 -3.02
N ALA A 71 6.74 -5.31 -4.18
CA ALA A 71 7.22 -4.84 -5.47
C ALA A 71 6.65 -3.47 -5.91
N LYS A 72 5.66 -2.93 -5.19
CA LYS A 72 5.11 -1.58 -5.44
C LYS A 72 5.84 -0.47 -4.66
N LEU A 73 6.68 -0.84 -3.70
CA LEU A 73 7.47 0.09 -2.86
C LEU A 73 8.81 0.41 -3.53
#